data_AF-A0A7X7VGJ5-F1
#
_entry.id   AF-A0A7X7VGJ5-F1
#
_cell.length_a   1.000
_cell.length_b   1.000
_cell.length_c   1.000
_cell.angle_alpha   90.00
_cell.angle_beta   90.00
_cell.angle_gamma   90.00
#
_symmetry.space_group_name_H-M   'P 1'
#
loop_
_entity.id
_entity.type
_entity.pdbx_description
1 polymer ?
#
loop_
_entity_poly.entity_id
_entity_poly.type
_entity_poly.pdbx_seq_one_letter_code
_entity_poly.pdbx_strand_id
1 'polypeptide(L)' 'MQEGFEYGVQWVEFDRYDRAVTKEKMFKTKAARDKFSDKVQDRPNFWKFAAWHN' A
#
# COMPACT_ATOMS: atom_id res chain seq x y z
N MET A 1 -12.84 11.77 -18.21
CA MET A 1 -13.35 11.13 -16.98
C MET A 1 -12.14 10.78 -16.13
N GLN A 2 -11.79 11.61 -15.15
CA GLN A 2 -10.77 11.24 -14.15
C GLN A 2 -11.46 10.29 -13.19
N GLU A 3 -11.21 8.98 -13.32
CA GLU A 3 -11.72 8.02 -12.34
C GLU A 3 -11.03 8.31 -11.00
N GLY A 4 -11.80 8.87 -10.06
CA GLY A 4 -11.33 9.32 -8.74
C GLY A 4 -10.86 8.15 -7.89
N PHE A 5 -9.55 7.97 -7.81
CA PHE A 5 -8.96 7.20 -6.73
C PHE A 5 -8.70 8.17 -5.57
N GLU A 6 -9.60 8.17 -4.58
CA GLU A 6 -9.56 9.09 -3.44
C GLU A 6 -8.69 8.58 -2.29
N TYR A 7 -8.45 7.27 -2.22
CA TYR A 7 -7.77 6.66 -1.08
C TYR A 7 -6.48 5.99 -1.51
N GLY A 8 -5.37 6.31 -0.87
CA GLY A 8 -4.05 5.74 -1.18
C GLY A 8 -3.37 5.13 0.04
N VAL A 9 -2.50 4.16 -0.20
CA VAL A 9 -1.56 3.66 0.81
C VAL A 9 -0.17 3.51 0.18
N GLN A 10 0.84 3.99 0.89
CA GLN A 10 2.24 3.71 0.62
C GLN A 10 2.78 2.76 1.67
N TRP A 11 3.55 1.77 1.26
CA TRP A 11 4.21 0.81 2.15
C TRP A 11 5.63 0.52 1.69
N VAL A 12 6.45 0.06 2.63
CA VAL A 12 7.81 -0.40 2.36
C VAL A 12 7.85 -1.92 2.50
N GLU A 13 8.44 -2.59 1.52
CA GLU A 13 8.72 -4.01 1.54
C GLU A 13 10.18 -4.27 1.10
N PHE A 14 10.73 -5.42 1.45
CA PHE A 14 12.04 -5.85 0.97
C PHE A 14 11.90 -6.58 -0.38
N ASP A 15 12.76 -6.22 -1.34
CA ASP A 15 12.87 -6.93 -2.62
C ASP A 15 13.73 -8.20 -2.48
N ARG A 16 13.90 -8.95 -3.58
CA ARG A 16 14.70 -10.19 -3.61
C ARG A 16 16.20 -10.01 -3.32
N TYR A 17 16.65 -8.77 -3.21
CA TYR A 17 18.04 -8.41 -2.90
C TYR A 17 18.14 -7.76 -1.51
N ASP A 18 17.13 -7.95 -0.66
CA ASP A 18 17.01 -7.36 0.69
C ASP A 18 17.06 -5.82 0.71
N ARG A 19 16.66 -5.19 -0.39
CA ARG A 19 16.58 -3.72 -0.47
C ARG A 19 15.18 -3.25 -0.11
N ALA A 20 15.10 -2.28 0.79
CA ALA A 20 13.85 -1.62 1.12
C ALA A 20 13.33 -0.82 -0.09
N VAL A 21 12.14 -1.15 -0.57
CA VAL A 21 11.46 -0.48 -1.68
C VAL A 21 10.12 0.07 -1.23
N THR A 22 9.84 1.33 -1.59
CA THR A 22 8.54 1.97 -1.34
C THR A 22 7.61 1.68 -2.51
N LYS A 23 6.40 1.23 -2.22
CA LYS A 23 5.32 1.02 -3.16
C LYS A 23 4.10 1.84 -2.79
N GLU A 24 3.29 2.16 -3.78
CA GLU A 24 2.03 2.89 -3.63
C GLU A 24 0.90 2.18 -4.36
N LYS A 25 -0.31 2.27 -3.81
CA LYS A 25 -1.53 1.87 -4.50
C LYS A 25 -2.69 2.79 -4.13
N MET A 26 -3.44 3.17 -5.16
CA MET A 26 -4.62 4.01 -5.06
C MET A 26 -5.91 3.17 -5.20
N PHE A 27 -6.97 3.62 -4.54
CA PHE A 27 -8.26 2.93 -4.38
C PHE A 27 -9.41 3.92 -4.49
N LYS A 28 -10.55 3.43 -5.00
CA LYS A 28 -11.79 4.21 -5.09
C LYS A 28 -12.51 4.36 -3.74
N THR A 29 -12.26 3.46 -2.79
CA THR A 29 -12.92 3.48 -1.48
C THR A 29 -11.95 3.18 -0.35
N LYS A 30 -12.19 3.78 0.83
CA LYS A 30 -11.42 3.52 2.06
C LYS A 30 -11.41 2.03 2.44
N ALA A 31 -12.57 1.38 2.36
CA ALA A 31 -12.71 -0.03 2.70
C ALA A 31 -11.84 -0.95 1.81
N ALA A 32 -11.70 -0.62 0.52
CA ALA A 32 -10.83 -1.37 -0.38
C ALA A 32 -9.35 -1.20 -0.05
N ARG A 33 -8.93 0.03 0.31
CA ARG A 33 -7.58 0.32 0.79
C ARG A 33 -7.27 -0.44 2.07
N ASP A 34 -8.16 -0.37 3.06
CA ASP A 34 -7.94 -0.99 4.38
C ASP A 34 -7.83 -2.52 4.25
N LYS A 35 -8.73 -3.16 3.48
CA LYS A 35 -8.65 -4.61 3.17
C LYS A 35 -7.36 -4.99 2.44
N PHE A 36 -6.81 -4.10 1.62
CA PHE A 36 -5.53 -4.35 0.96
C PHE A 36 -4.36 -4.21 1.94
N SER A 37 -4.40 -3.20 2.82
CA SER A 37 -3.41 -3.01 3.88
C SER A 37 -3.33 -4.23 4.79
N ASP A 38 -4.46 -4.81 5.19
CA ASP A 38 -4.50 -6.05 5.99
C ASP A 38 -3.75 -7.19 5.29
N LYS A 39 -3.90 -7.32 3.97
CA LYS A 39 -3.20 -8.35 3.19
C LYS A 39 -1.72 -8.04 2.94
N VAL A 40 -1.35 -6.77 2.94
CA VAL A 40 0.02 -6.34 2.69
C VAL A 40 0.87 -6.57 3.95
N GLN A 41 0.35 -6.23 5.13
CA GLN A 41 1.09 -6.41 6.38
C GLN A 41 1.36 -7.88 6.73
N ASP A 42 0.53 -8.80 6.23
CA ASP A 42 0.72 -10.25 6.41
C ASP A 42 1.84 -10.84 5.52
N ARG A 43 2.41 -10.07 4.60
CA ARG A 43 3.45 -10.56 3.70
C ARG A 43 4.79 -10.71 4.43
N PRO A 44 5.58 -11.76 4.14
CA PRO A 44 6.86 -11.98 4.81
C PRO A 44 7.90 -10.89 4.49
N ASN A 45 7.75 -10.18 3.37
CA ASN A 45 8.64 -9.10 2.98
C ASN A 45 8.13 -7.71 3.37
N PHE A 46 6.99 -7.61 4.05
CA PHE A 46 6.48 -6.33 4.53
C PHE A 46 7.35 -5.78 5.65
N TRP A 47 7.63 -4.47 5.60
CA TRP A 47 8.36 -3.79 6.67
C TRP A 47 7.47 -2.82 7.44
N LYS A 48 6.84 -1.86 6.76
CA LYS A 48 5.99 -0.84 7.41
C LYS A 48 5.10 -0.11 6.40
N PHE A 49 4.02 0.49 6.89
CA PHE A 49 3.32 1.55 6.15
C PHE A 49 4.12 2.86 6.21
N ALA A 50 4.15 3.60 5.10
CA ALA A 50 4.91 4.84 4.96
C ALA A 50 4.00 6.09 4.94
N ALA A 51 2.88 6.02 4.23
CA ALA A 51 1.92 7.12 4.13
C ALA A 51 0.51 6.62 3.80
N TRP A 52 -0.49 7.44 4.11
CA TRP A 52 -1.89 7.23 3.77
C TRP A 52 -2.41 8.48 3.07
N HIS A 53 -3.14 8.29 1.98
CA HIS A 53 -3.81 9.37 1.25
C HIS A 53 -5.33 9.22 1.37
N ASN A 54 -6.04 10.32 1.55
CA ASN A 54 -7.50 10.41 1.73
C ASN A 54 -8.04 11.62 0.98
#